data_AF-A0A3A9W1U6-F1
#
_entry.id   AF-A0A3A9W1U6-F1
#
_cell.length_a   1.000
_cell.length_b   1.000
_cell.length_c   1.000
_cell.angle_alpha   90.00
_cell.angle_beta   90.00
_cell.angle_gamma   90.00
#
_symmetry.space_group_name_H-M   'P 1'
#
loop_
_entity.id
_entity.type
_entity.pdbx_description
1 polymer ?
#
loop_
_entity_poly.entity_id
_entity_poly.type
_entity_poly.pdbx_seq_one_letter_code
_entity_poly.pdbx_strand_id
1 'polypeptide(L)'
;MQKHSTTIRSLEKIGRRKKSESIWTNLIEEIMNDFDKRKAYRKAKKRVKEERSFYGHATVFFVMNIIIFIFKIKVGDYVNSEDYNNFLTWNLISTPLLWGLGLLGHGLWTFREKNGLEKLLNQTIFSRKWEDKKIKEFMEEKNDI
;
A
#
# COMPACT_ATOMS: atom_id res chain seq x y z
N MET A 1 1.93 19.60 68.51
CA MET A 1 1.89 20.37 67.24
C MET A 1 2.51 19.68 66.01
N GLN A 2 3.12 18.48 66.09
CA GLN A 2 3.83 17.88 64.93
C GLN A 2 2.96 17.22 63.83
N LYS A 3 1.73 16.77 64.14
CA LYS A 3 0.89 15.94 63.24
C LYS A 3 0.42 16.64 61.96
N HIS A 4 0.41 17.98 61.91
CA HIS A 4 -0.10 18.73 60.75
C HIS A 4 0.94 18.88 59.62
N SER A 5 2.23 18.86 59.96
CA SER A 5 3.33 19.05 58.98
C SER A 5 3.57 17.81 58.11
N THR A 6 3.31 16.63 58.65
CA THR A 6 3.47 15.35 57.95
C THR A 6 2.38 15.14 56.89
N THR A 7 1.16 15.62 57.16
CA THR A 7 0.02 15.51 56.24
C THR A 7 0.16 16.43 55.03
N ILE A 8 0.62 17.67 55.21
CA ILE A 8 0.84 18.60 54.08
C ILE A 8 1.97 18.09 53.18
N ARG A 9 3.05 17.57 53.78
CA ARG A 9 4.19 17.01 53.05
C ARG A 9 3.81 15.75 52.23
N SER A 10 2.88 14.94 52.73
CA SER A 10 2.39 13.78 51.98
C SER A 10 1.52 14.20 50.80
N LEU A 11 0.65 15.20 50.98
CA LEU A 11 -0.20 15.74 49.92
C LEU A 11 0.60 16.43 48.80
N GLU A 12 1.64 17.20 49.15
CA GLU A 12 2.55 17.81 48.16
C GLU A 12 3.26 16.74 47.31
N LYS A 13 3.74 15.66 47.95
CA LYS A 13 4.35 14.52 47.26
C LYS A 13 3.36 13.85 46.30
N ILE A 14 2.11 13.68 46.70
CA ILE A 14 1.05 13.07 45.87
C ILE A 14 0.73 13.97 44.66
N GLY A 15 0.61 15.28 44.86
CA GLY A 15 0.38 16.24 43.78
C GLY A 15 1.51 16.28 42.76
N ARG A 16 2.77 16.28 43.21
CA ARG A 16 3.95 16.17 42.34
C ARG A 16 3.95 14.87 41.54
N ARG A 17 3.57 13.75 42.18
CA ARG A 17 3.50 12.44 41.51
C ARG A 17 2.43 12.43 40.42
N LYS A 18 1.21 12.89 40.71
CA LYS A 18 0.13 13.02 39.73
C LYS A 18 0.51 13.92 38.54
N LYS A 19 1.13 15.07 38.82
CA LYS A 19 1.58 16.00 37.77
C LYS A 19 2.64 15.35 36.88
N SER A 20 3.61 14.67 37.48
CA SER A 20 4.61 13.89 36.75
C SER A 20 3.95 12.85 35.85
N GLU A 21 3.04 12.03 36.38
CA GLU A 21 2.34 11.01 35.57
C GLU A 21 1.57 11.62 34.41
N SER A 22 0.84 12.73 34.62
CA SER A 22 0.15 13.40 33.51
C SER A 22 1.07 13.94 32.41
N ILE A 23 2.28 14.37 32.79
CA ILE A 23 3.29 14.84 31.82
C ILE A 23 3.81 13.64 31.02
N TRP A 24 4.13 12.54 31.69
CA TRP A 24 4.61 11.32 31.02
C TRP A 24 3.54 10.72 30.11
N THR A 25 2.26 10.70 30.51
CA THR A 25 1.18 10.17 29.65
C THR A 25 0.98 11.02 28.40
N ASN A 26 0.95 12.35 28.54
CA ASN A 26 0.79 13.25 27.40
C ASN A 26 2.00 13.17 26.45
N LEU A 27 3.21 13.05 27.01
CA LEU A 27 4.43 12.88 26.21
C LEU A 27 4.42 11.55 25.44
N ILE A 28 4.02 10.45 26.09
CA ILE A 28 3.90 9.14 25.44
C ILE A 28 2.84 9.21 24.34
N GLU A 29 1.70 9.83 24.60
CA GLU A 29 0.62 9.99 23.61
C GLU A 29 1.09 10.81 22.40
N GLU A 30 1.82 11.91 22.62
CA GLU A 30 2.36 12.73 21.54
C GLU A 30 3.44 12.01 20.73
N ILE A 31 4.34 11.28 21.40
CA ILE A 31 5.35 10.44 20.74
C ILE A 31 4.66 9.35 19.92
N MET A 32 3.67 8.65 20.48
CA MET A 32 2.96 7.57 19.80
C MET A 32 2.19 8.08 18.58
N ASN A 33 1.56 9.25 18.69
CA ASN A 33 0.87 9.93 17.59
C ASN A 33 1.85 10.37 16.47
N ASP A 34 3.01 10.92 16.82
CA ASP A 34 4.05 11.26 15.82
C ASP A 34 4.59 10.00 15.11
N PHE A 35 4.82 8.92 15.85
CA PHE A 35 5.21 7.61 15.28
C PHE A 35 4.16 7.08 14.30
N ASP A 36 2.88 7.10 14.67
CA ASP A 36 1.78 6.66 13.81
C ASP A 36 1.63 7.53 12.56
N LYS A 37 1.72 8.86 12.70
CA LYS A 37 1.71 9.80 11.57
C LYS A 37 2.87 9.53 10.60
N ARG A 38 4.10 9.34 11.11
CA ARG A 38 5.27 9.01 10.28
C ARG A 38 5.10 7.67 9.58
N LYS A 39 4.56 6.66 10.27
CA LYS A 39 4.29 5.34 9.70
C LYS A 39 3.26 5.41 8.57
N ALA A 40 2.16 6.12 8.79
CA ALA A 40 1.12 6.36 7.79
C ALA A 40 1.67 7.12 6.58
N TYR A 41 2.42 8.20 6.80
CA TYR A 41 3.06 8.97 5.74
C TYR A 41 4.04 8.13 4.92
N ARG A 42 4.89 7.32 5.56
CA ARG A 42 5.84 6.44 4.88
C ARG A 42 5.11 5.40 4.01
N LYS A 43 4.00 4.85 4.51
CA LYS A 43 3.15 3.92 3.75
C LYS A 43 2.53 4.61 2.53
N ALA A 44 1.95 5.79 2.70
CA ALA A 44 1.38 6.58 1.61
C ALA A 44 2.43 6.98 0.56
N LYS A 45 3.62 7.43 0.98
CA LYS A 45 4.72 7.81 0.09
C LYS A 45 5.23 6.63 -0.74
N LYS A 46 5.33 5.44 -0.14
CA LYS A 46 5.72 4.22 -0.86
C LYS A 46 4.71 3.88 -1.96
N ARG A 47 3.42 3.93 -1.64
CA ARG A 47 2.32 3.71 -2.59
C ARG A 47 2.36 4.67 -3.78
N VAL A 48 2.46 5.98 -3.52
CA VAL A 48 2.52 7.00 -4.58
C VAL A 48 3.75 6.80 -5.48
N LYS A 49 4.89 6.41 -4.90
CA LYS A 49 6.10 6.14 -5.68
C LYS A 49 5.93 4.94 -6.62
N GLU A 50 5.31 3.87 -6.14
CA GLU A 50 5.03 2.67 -6.93
C GLU A 50 4.01 2.97 -8.04
N GLU A 51 2.92 3.68 -7.73
CA GLU A 51 1.93 4.13 -8.70
C GLU A 51 2.56 5.01 -9.80
N ARG A 52 3.40 5.98 -9.43
CA ARG A 52 4.06 6.88 -10.39
C ARG A 52 4.98 6.13 -11.36
N SER A 53 5.67 5.10 -10.89
CA SER A 53 6.53 4.26 -11.74
C SER A 53 5.70 3.48 -12.77
N PHE A 54 4.54 2.96 -12.37
CA PHE A 54 3.61 2.28 -13.27
C PHE A 54 3.09 3.21 -14.38
N TYR A 55 2.66 4.43 -14.02
CA TYR A 55 2.17 5.41 -15.01
C TYR A 55 3.24 5.78 -16.04
N GLY A 56 4.52 5.81 -15.67
CA GLY A 56 5.61 6.03 -16.63
C GLY A 56 5.64 4.96 -17.73
N HIS A 57 5.63 3.68 -17.33
CA HIS A 57 5.62 2.56 -18.29
C HIS A 57 4.34 2.55 -19.14
N ALA A 58 3.18 2.81 -18.52
CA ALA A 58 1.90 2.87 -19.24
C ALA A 58 1.85 4.04 -20.24
N THR A 59 2.44 5.19 -19.90
CA THR A 59 2.50 6.35 -20.78
C THR A 59 3.40 6.08 -21.99
N VAL A 60 4.60 5.54 -21.77
CA VAL A 60 5.51 5.17 -22.87
C VAL A 60 4.85 4.15 -23.80
N PHE A 61 4.16 3.16 -23.23
CA PHE A 61 3.38 2.19 -24.01
C PHE A 61 2.36 2.90 -24.92
N PHE A 62 1.51 3.79 -24.38
CA PHE A 62 0.50 4.50 -25.18
C PHE A 62 1.12 5.37 -26.28
N VAL A 63 2.16 6.15 -25.92
CA VAL A 63 2.83 7.06 -26.86
C VAL A 63 3.48 6.28 -28.00
N MET A 64 4.19 5.19 -27.72
CA MET A 64 4.83 4.37 -28.74
C MET A 64 3.82 3.72 -29.68
N ASN A 65 2.71 3.18 -29.15
CA ASN A 65 1.64 2.62 -29.98
C ASN A 65 1.04 3.67 -30.93
N ILE A 66 0.82 4.90 -30.47
CA ILE A 66 0.30 6.00 -31.30
C ILE A 66 1.32 6.39 -32.39
N ILE A 67 2.59 6.58 -32.03
CA ILE A 67 3.66 6.94 -32.98
C ILE A 67 3.73 5.89 -34.08
N ILE A 68 3.71 4.62 -33.71
CA ILE A 68 3.80 3.51 -34.64
C ILE A 68 2.57 3.43 -35.56
N PHE A 69 1.37 3.65 -35.03
CA PHE A 69 0.15 3.71 -35.83
C PHE A 69 0.20 4.83 -36.88
N ILE A 70 0.66 6.02 -36.49
CA ILE A 70 0.85 7.15 -37.41
C ILE A 70 1.92 6.82 -38.46
N PHE A 71 3.02 6.20 -38.05
CA PHE A 71 4.10 5.80 -38.96
C PHE A 71 3.62 4.79 -39.99
N LYS A 72 2.82 3.80 -39.57
CA LYS A 72 2.19 2.81 -40.47
C LYS A 72 1.29 3.48 -41.51
N ILE A 73 0.44 4.42 -41.10
CA ILE A 73 -0.43 5.14 -42.04
C ILE A 73 0.39 5.99 -43.02
N LYS A 74 1.38 6.74 -42.52
CA LYS A 74 2.14 7.68 -43.36
C LYS A 74 3.17 7.02 -44.26
N VAL A 75 3.76 5.91 -43.86
CA VAL A 75 4.86 5.24 -44.59
C VAL A 75 4.39 3.99 -45.32
N GLY A 76 3.33 3.33 -44.82
CA GLY A 76 2.72 2.17 -45.49
C GLY A 76 2.23 2.50 -46.91
N ASP A 77 1.76 3.72 -47.13
CA ASP A 77 1.35 4.20 -48.46
C ASP A 77 2.54 4.35 -49.44
N TYR A 78 3.78 4.49 -48.95
CA TYR A 78 4.98 4.69 -49.77
C TYR A 78 5.78 3.41 -50.00
N VAL A 79 5.63 2.39 -49.15
CA VAL A 79 6.40 1.13 -49.20
C VAL A 79 5.45 -0.03 -49.46
N ASN A 80 5.11 -0.24 -50.73
CA ASN A 80 4.28 -1.36 -51.21
C ASN A 80 5.09 -2.66 -51.36
N SER A 81 5.80 -3.10 -50.32
CA SER A 81 6.35 -4.46 -50.26
C SER A 81 5.64 -5.25 -49.15
N GLU A 82 4.95 -6.32 -49.53
CA GLU A 82 4.18 -7.17 -48.62
C GLU A 82 5.05 -7.75 -47.49
N ASP A 83 6.31 -8.08 -47.78
CA ASP A 83 7.25 -8.62 -46.80
C ASP A 83 7.65 -7.61 -45.72
N TYR A 84 7.85 -6.33 -46.09
CA TYR A 84 8.18 -5.27 -45.14
C TYR A 84 6.98 -4.96 -44.23
N ASN A 85 5.77 -4.92 -44.81
CA ASN A 85 4.54 -4.69 -44.06
C ASN A 85 4.24 -5.83 -43.07
N ASN A 86 4.48 -7.09 -43.46
CA ASN A 86 4.25 -8.25 -42.59
C ASN A 86 5.22 -8.28 -41.41
N PHE A 87 6.51 -8.05 -41.63
CA PHE A 87 7.52 -8.03 -40.55
C PHE A 87 7.26 -6.90 -39.54
N LEU A 88 6.93 -5.70 -40.02
CA LEU A 88 6.54 -4.58 -39.16
C LEU A 88 5.29 -4.93 -38.37
N THR A 89 4.23 -5.41 -39.02
CA THR A 89 2.95 -5.73 -38.38
C THR A 89 3.09 -6.79 -37.28
N TRP A 90 3.90 -7.82 -37.50
CA TRP A 90 4.13 -8.87 -36.51
C TRP A 90 4.84 -8.32 -35.25
N ASN A 91 5.91 -7.53 -35.43
CA ASN A 91 6.64 -6.88 -34.33
C ASN A 91 5.77 -5.83 -33.61
N LEU A 92 4.92 -5.14 -34.36
CA LEU A 92 3.94 -4.17 -33.86
C LEU A 92 2.88 -4.79 -32.97
N ILE A 93 2.55 -6.06 -33.17
CA ILE A 93 1.53 -6.75 -32.39
C ILE A 93 2.18 -7.48 -31.22
N SER A 94 3.31 -8.16 -31.45
CA SER A 94 4.00 -8.97 -30.44
C SER A 94 4.61 -8.12 -29.32
N THR A 95 5.23 -6.99 -29.65
CA THR A 95 5.88 -6.11 -28.66
C THR A 95 4.87 -5.54 -27.67
N PRO A 96 3.78 -4.87 -28.08
CA PRO A 96 2.78 -4.38 -27.15
C PRO A 96 1.94 -5.50 -26.52
N LEU A 97 1.83 -6.69 -27.12
CA LEU A 97 1.24 -7.85 -26.42
C LEU A 97 2.10 -8.28 -25.23
N LEU A 98 3.41 -8.46 -25.43
CA LEU A 98 4.34 -8.86 -24.37
C LEU A 98 4.48 -7.77 -23.30
N TRP A 99 4.65 -6.51 -23.72
CA TRP A 99 4.66 -5.36 -22.83
C TRP A 99 3.31 -5.14 -22.14
N GLY A 100 2.20 -5.39 -22.83
CA GLY A 100 0.85 -5.35 -22.27
C GLY A 100 0.65 -6.40 -21.19
N LEU A 101 1.13 -7.63 -21.38
CA LEU A 101 1.15 -8.66 -20.33
C LEU A 101 2.04 -8.25 -19.15
N GLY A 102 3.22 -7.70 -19.42
CA GLY A 102 4.11 -7.16 -18.38
C GLY A 102 3.48 -6.01 -17.60
N LEU A 103 2.77 -5.11 -18.28
CA LEU A 103 2.05 -3.99 -17.69
C LEU A 103 0.85 -4.47 -16.88
N LEU A 104 0.10 -5.47 -17.38
CA LEU A 104 -0.99 -6.11 -16.64
C LEU A 104 -0.45 -6.77 -15.36
N GLY A 105 0.63 -7.56 -15.46
CA GLY A 105 1.27 -8.18 -14.30
C GLY A 105 1.82 -7.16 -13.31
N HIS A 106 2.51 -6.12 -13.81
CA HIS A 106 3.03 -5.05 -12.96
C HIS A 106 1.88 -4.28 -12.30
N GLY A 107 0.85 -3.90 -13.04
CA GLY A 107 -0.34 -3.23 -12.51
C GLY A 107 -1.06 -4.06 -11.44
N LEU A 108 -1.22 -5.36 -11.65
CA LEU A 108 -1.77 -6.27 -10.63
C LEU A 108 -0.92 -6.27 -9.35
N TRP A 109 0.41 -6.19 -9.46
CA TRP A 109 1.31 -6.11 -8.32
C TRP A 109 1.30 -4.73 -7.65
N THR A 110 1.46 -3.65 -8.41
CA THR A 110 1.52 -2.26 -7.92
C THR A 110 0.22 -1.86 -7.24
N PHE A 111 -0.91 -2.30 -7.79
CA PHE A 111 -2.22 -2.00 -7.24
C PHE A 111 -2.78 -3.13 -6.37
N ARG A 112 -2.00 -4.15 -5.98
CA ARG A 112 -2.48 -5.23 -5.10
C ARG A 112 -3.14 -4.71 -3.83
N GLU A 113 -2.60 -3.62 -3.27
CA GLU A 113 -3.11 -3.01 -2.03
C GLU A 113 -4.34 -2.08 -2.24
N LYS A 114 -4.68 -1.72 -3.49
CA LYS A 114 -5.79 -0.81 -3.83
C LYS A 114 -6.91 -1.47 -4.65
N ASN A 115 -6.58 -2.45 -5.47
CA ASN A 115 -7.52 -3.08 -6.39
C ASN A 115 -8.37 -4.10 -5.63
N GLY A 116 -9.69 -3.96 -5.79
CA GLY A 116 -10.68 -4.88 -5.24
C GLY A 116 -10.56 -6.34 -5.72
N LEU A 117 -9.54 -6.72 -6.49
CA LEU A 117 -9.21 -8.10 -6.85
C LEU A 117 -8.66 -8.89 -5.65
N GLU A 118 -7.86 -8.28 -4.79
CA GLU A 118 -7.47 -8.91 -3.51
C GLU A 118 -8.69 -8.99 -2.58
N LYS A 119 -9.61 -8.01 -2.64
CA LYS A 119 -10.91 -8.06 -1.95
C LYS A 119 -11.82 -9.15 -2.54
N LEU A 120 -11.83 -9.36 -3.86
CA LEU A 120 -12.67 -10.35 -4.54
C LEU A 120 -12.16 -11.79 -4.32
N LEU A 121 -10.83 -11.98 -4.31
CA LEU A 121 -10.19 -13.25 -3.95
C LEU A 121 -10.26 -13.53 -2.43
N ASN A 122 -10.11 -12.51 -1.57
CA ASN A 122 -10.29 -12.67 -0.12
C ASN A 122 -11.76 -12.81 0.31
N GLN A 123 -12.71 -12.25 -0.45
CA GLN A 123 -14.15 -12.34 -0.13
C GLN A 123 -14.72 -13.72 -0.47
N THR A 124 -14.04 -14.50 -1.33
CA THR A 124 -14.52 -15.84 -1.70
C THR A 124 -14.22 -16.92 -0.65
N ILE A 125 -13.23 -16.78 0.25
CA ILE A 125 -12.89 -17.91 1.16
C ILE A 125 -12.48 -17.46 2.56
N PHE A 126 -13.46 -17.32 3.47
CA PHE A 126 -13.49 -17.97 4.79
C PHE A 126 -12.28 -17.86 5.77
N SER A 127 -11.25 -17.05 5.55
CA SER A 127 -10.02 -17.12 6.36
C SER A 127 -10.11 -16.32 7.66
N ARG A 128 -10.42 -15.02 7.63
CA ARG A 128 -10.35 -14.20 8.86
C ARG A 128 -11.40 -14.52 9.92
N LYS A 129 -12.66 -14.75 9.52
CA LYS A 129 -13.72 -15.12 10.49
C LYS A 129 -13.52 -16.52 11.06
N TRP A 130 -12.94 -17.46 10.31
CA TRP A 130 -12.63 -18.81 10.79
C TRP A 130 -11.36 -18.83 11.66
N GLU A 131 -10.32 -18.08 11.28
CA GLU A 131 -9.13 -17.85 12.11
C GLU A 131 -9.50 -17.22 13.45
N ASP A 132 -10.27 -16.13 13.45
CA ASP A 132 -10.72 -15.49 14.69
C ASP A 132 -11.54 -16.44 15.56
N LYS A 133 -12.37 -17.30 14.95
CA LYS A 133 -13.13 -18.32 15.68
C LYS A 133 -12.22 -19.41 16.28
N LYS A 134 -11.23 -19.89 15.53
CA LYS A 134 -10.30 -20.93 15.98
C LYS A 134 -9.33 -20.44 17.05
N ILE A 135 -8.85 -19.21 16.94
CA ILE A 135 -8.02 -18.57 17.98
C ILE A 135 -8.81 -18.46 19.29
N LYS A 136 -10.10 -18.15 19.21
CA LYS A 136 -10.99 -18.08 20.38
C LYS A 136 -11.19 -19.45 21.03
N GLU A 137 -11.46 -20.49 20.24
CA GLU A 137 -11.58 -21.87 20.72
C GLU A 137 -10.30 -22.35 21.43
N PHE A 138 -9.10 -22.07 20.88
CA PHE A 138 -7.83 -22.42 21.52
C PHE A 138 -7.51 -21.61 22.79
N MET A 139 -8.02 -20.38 22.92
CA MET A 139 -7.88 -19.61 24.16
C MET A 139 -8.81 -20.11 25.27
N GLU A 140 -10.02 -20.56 24.93
CA GLU A 140 -10.97 -21.11 25.89
C GLU A 140 -10.50 -22.49 26.40
N GLU A 141 -10.03 -23.37 25.51
CA GLU A 141 -9.53 -24.70 25.88
C GLU A 141 -8.30 -24.68 26.80
N LYS A 142 -7.46 -23.63 26.71
CA LYS A 142 -6.30 -23.44 27.59
C LYS A 142 -6.61 -22.87 28.96
N ASN A 143 -7.80 -22.28 29.15
CA ASN A 143 -8.20 -21.71 30.44
C ASN A 143 -9.03 -22.70 31.29
N ASP A 144 -9.43 -23.84 30.72
CA ASP A 144 -10.14 -24.94 31.41
C ASP A 144 -9.20 -26.09 31.86
N ILE A 145 -7.88 -25.85 31.87
CA ILE A 145 -6.83 -26.73 32.45
C ILE A 145 -6.08 -25.94 33.54
#